data_AF-A0A9W6XPH6-F1
#
_entry.id   AF-A0A9W6XPH6-F1
#
_cell.length_a   1.000
_cell.length_b   1.000
_cell.length_c   1.000
_cell.angle_alpha   90.00
_cell.angle_beta   90.00
_cell.angle_gamma   90.00
#
_symmetry.space_group_name_H-M   'P 1'
#
loop_
_entity.id
_entity.type
_entity.pdbx_description
1 polymer ?
#
loop_
_entity_poly.entity_id
_entity_poly.type
_entity_poly.pdbx_seq_one_letter_code
_entity_poly.pdbx_strand_id
1 'polypeptide(L)'
;MFKYIGDVSVKIQQYNVNNSLGSGKQRTDYGKLKQQLDQVPVFGFNSGRYDINLIKKDLFAVIGTDNIKSVIKNPSYMCIATSNMKILDIRNYVPVGISYDKYLTTYLGGCKCGDKIRCVCGLGKAILPYEYITAFNVLNQTTIPPKSAFDSKLRGTSITDDDYERVKFVWGYYGMKSIKDLLTCFNNLQYPDKAPANAFQFPGQRMGGYKSQDAKAEREFGLTLNHLDTLLQKQKYLCGLCYCQLTADTASADRINNKLGHIDGNILVSCIKCNTGRKDMLLKGFRYKKLLELNSDRLEYSIDKEEKDIYAKMKANIAGGPSIIFNRYAKRNETKIRGGKVCKKIIGYDANALYLWALGNEMPCGRLTTVEAYEGIIDDIKADKIFGFLECDIHTPENLKQYFGEMTPIFKNVLIDCTNESVIGKHMFDHNEARKQAEQSQLAS
;
A
#
# COMPACT_ATOMS: atom_id res chain seq x y z
N MET A 1 1.83 -8.88 -3.97
CA MET A 1 0.95 -7.80 -4.46
C MET A 1 0.04 -7.26 -3.38
N PHE A 2 -1.03 -7.92 -2.90
CA PHE A 2 -1.93 -7.24 -1.94
C PHE A 2 -1.37 -6.97 -0.55
N LYS A 3 -0.55 -7.88 0.00
CA LYS A 3 0.23 -7.60 1.20
C LYS A 3 1.16 -6.40 0.96
N TYR A 4 1.95 -6.47 -0.11
CA TYR A 4 2.75 -5.35 -0.61
C TYR A 4 1.94 -4.05 -0.80
N ILE A 5 0.71 -4.06 -1.31
CA ILE A 5 -0.13 -2.85 -1.46
C ILE A 5 -0.60 -2.32 -0.11
N GLY A 6 -0.84 -3.17 0.89
CA GLY A 6 -1.12 -2.75 2.27
C GLY A 6 0.12 -2.18 2.97
N ASP A 7 1.25 -2.89 2.85
CA ASP A 7 2.58 -2.45 3.31
C ASP A 7 2.92 -1.10 2.66
N VAL A 8 2.64 -0.98 1.36
CA VAL A 8 2.91 0.20 0.54
C VAL A 8 2.01 1.35 0.91
N SER A 9 0.70 1.09 0.97
CA SER A 9 -0.29 2.05 1.45
C SER A 9 0.18 2.70 2.74
N VAL A 10 0.66 1.94 3.73
CA VAL A 10 1.10 2.53 5.01
C VAL A 10 2.39 3.35 4.90
N LYS A 11 3.30 3.12 3.94
CA LYS A 11 4.44 4.04 3.73
C LYS A 11 4.13 5.21 2.79
N ILE A 12 3.25 5.11 1.77
CA ILE A 12 2.71 6.30 1.07
C ILE A 12 1.96 7.17 2.11
N GLN A 13 1.29 6.52 3.08
CA GLN A 13 0.71 7.18 4.25
C GLN A 13 1.81 7.96 4.95
N GLN A 14 2.84 7.27 5.48
CA GLN A 14 3.96 7.85 6.22
C GLN A 14 4.79 8.87 5.41
N TYR A 15 4.85 8.77 4.08
CA TYR A 15 5.59 9.66 3.17
C TYR A 15 4.80 10.92 2.82
N ASN A 16 3.50 10.80 2.53
CA ASN A 16 2.63 11.98 2.44
C ASN A 16 2.52 12.66 3.82
N VAL A 17 2.51 11.85 4.89
CA VAL A 17 2.75 12.23 6.31
C VAL A 17 4.18 12.76 6.57
N ASN A 18 5.07 12.89 5.58
CA ASN A 18 6.45 13.36 5.79
C ASN A 18 6.94 14.45 4.85
N ASN A 19 6.45 14.47 3.62
CA ASN A 19 7.04 15.27 2.56
C ASN A 19 6.01 16.20 1.94
N SER A 20 4.74 15.78 2.02
CA SER A 20 3.77 16.79 2.35
C SER A 20 4.01 17.21 3.81
N LEU A 21 3.86 16.33 4.82
CA LEU A 21 3.86 16.84 6.22
C LEU A 21 5.28 17.28 6.67
N GLY A 22 6.15 16.46 7.27
CA GLY A 22 7.52 16.92 7.65
C GLY A 22 7.83 16.88 9.14
N SER A 23 8.73 17.73 9.64
CA SER A 23 9.30 17.65 11.00
C SER A 23 9.03 18.85 11.96
N GLY A 24 7.80 19.01 12.51
CA GLY A 24 7.37 20.15 13.38
C GLY A 24 5.96 20.79 13.16
N LYS A 25 4.83 20.05 13.41
CA LYS A 25 3.39 20.43 13.17
C LYS A 25 3.08 21.93 13.01
N GLN A 26 2.30 22.35 12.00
CA GLN A 26 1.53 23.61 12.16
C GLN A 26 0.31 23.95 11.28
N ARG A 27 -0.50 22.99 10.79
CA ARG A 27 -1.75 23.38 10.07
C ARG A 27 -3.00 22.68 10.56
N THR A 28 -4.08 23.46 10.50
CA THR A 28 -5.28 23.32 11.35
C THR A 28 -6.19 22.18 10.93
N ASP A 29 -5.95 21.60 9.77
CA ASP A 29 -6.67 20.49 9.20
C ASP A 29 -6.01 19.12 9.40
N TYR A 30 -4.98 19.03 10.24
CA TYR A 30 -4.25 17.80 10.56
C TYR A 30 -5.16 16.59 10.84
N GLY A 31 -6.26 16.75 11.58
CA GLY A 31 -7.20 15.64 11.87
C GLY A 31 -8.02 15.19 10.65
N LYS A 32 -8.49 16.17 9.85
CA LYS A 32 -9.08 15.90 8.54
C LYS A 32 -8.07 15.15 7.67
N LEU A 33 -6.83 15.60 7.67
CA LEU A 33 -5.80 15.04 6.83
C LEU A 33 -5.23 13.72 7.21
N LYS A 34 -5.06 13.49 8.50
CA LYS A 34 -4.87 12.17 9.04
C LYS A 34 -6.00 11.25 8.55
N GLN A 35 -7.26 11.68 8.49
CA GLN A 35 -8.35 10.88 7.91
C GLN A 35 -8.26 10.65 6.37
N GLN A 36 -7.69 11.57 5.57
CA GLN A 36 -7.41 11.33 4.14
C GLN A 36 -6.10 10.55 3.88
N LEU A 37 -5.22 10.51 4.87
CA LEU A 37 -4.00 9.69 4.89
C LEU A 37 -4.31 8.28 5.36
N ASP A 38 -4.82 8.10 6.59
CA ASP A 38 -5.11 6.88 7.38
C ASP A 38 -5.82 5.77 6.60
N GLN A 39 -6.50 6.11 5.50
CA GLN A 39 -6.76 5.16 4.45
C GLN A 39 -6.15 5.66 3.16
N VAL A 40 -4.96 5.17 2.81
CA VAL A 40 -4.37 5.54 1.53
C VAL A 40 -5.32 5.09 0.43
N PRO A 41 -5.70 6.01 -0.48
CA PRO A 41 -6.58 5.68 -1.57
C PRO A 41 -5.79 4.84 -2.58
N VAL A 42 -5.94 3.53 -2.47
CA VAL A 42 -5.46 2.58 -3.47
C VAL A 42 -6.41 2.70 -4.66
N PHE A 43 -6.05 3.59 -5.58
CA PHE A 43 -6.81 3.86 -6.78
C PHE A 43 -6.65 2.72 -7.78
N GLY A 44 -7.62 1.81 -7.78
CA GLY A 44 -7.85 0.90 -8.88
C GLY A 44 -8.55 1.61 -10.03
N PHE A 45 -8.25 1.25 -11.28
CA PHE A 45 -8.92 1.81 -12.45
C PHE A 45 -9.97 0.82 -12.97
N ASN A 46 -11.26 1.16 -12.83
CA ASN A 46 -12.41 0.27 -13.13
C ASN A 46 -12.49 -0.96 -12.21
N SER A 47 -11.71 -1.00 -11.14
CA SER A 47 -11.56 -2.16 -10.26
C SER A 47 -12.81 -2.48 -9.45
N GLY A 48 -13.71 -1.53 -9.25
CA GLY A 48 -15.01 -1.76 -8.60
C GLY A 48 -15.96 -2.62 -9.44
N ARG A 49 -15.82 -2.55 -10.77
CA ARG A 49 -16.57 -3.40 -11.71
C ARG A 49 -15.83 -4.70 -12.03
N TYR A 50 -14.49 -4.65 -12.11
CA TYR A 50 -13.66 -5.77 -12.56
C TYR A 50 -12.81 -6.38 -11.45
N ASP A 51 -11.60 -5.85 -11.22
CA ASP A 51 -10.51 -6.56 -10.55
C ASP A 51 -10.87 -7.05 -9.14
N ILE A 52 -11.53 -6.19 -8.36
CA ILE A 52 -11.95 -6.52 -6.99
C ILE A 52 -12.87 -7.73 -6.97
N ASN A 53 -13.80 -7.86 -7.92
CA ASN A 53 -14.74 -8.99 -7.91
C ASN A 53 -14.05 -10.35 -8.15
N LEU A 54 -12.91 -10.35 -8.85
CA LEU A 54 -12.08 -11.55 -9.09
C LEU A 54 -11.19 -11.86 -7.88
N ILE A 55 -10.46 -10.87 -7.38
CA ILE A 55 -9.44 -11.06 -6.33
C ILE A 55 -10.00 -11.06 -4.91
N LYS A 56 -11.23 -10.57 -4.66
CA LYS A 56 -11.76 -10.31 -3.31
C LYS A 56 -11.62 -11.47 -2.32
N LYS A 57 -11.71 -12.73 -2.77
CA LYS A 57 -11.58 -13.89 -1.88
C LYS A 57 -10.16 -14.00 -1.32
N ASP A 58 -9.15 -13.97 -2.19
CA ASP A 58 -7.75 -14.05 -1.80
C ASP A 58 -7.28 -12.73 -1.14
N LEU A 59 -7.83 -11.61 -1.60
CA LEU A 59 -7.67 -10.30 -0.98
C LEU A 59 -8.15 -10.31 0.48
N PHE A 60 -9.33 -10.85 0.76
CA PHE A 60 -9.86 -10.97 2.13
C PHE A 60 -9.14 -12.04 2.95
N ALA A 61 -8.61 -13.10 2.33
CA ALA A 61 -7.76 -14.07 3.02
C ALA A 61 -6.38 -13.48 3.41
N VAL A 62 -5.84 -12.56 2.60
CA VAL A 62 -4.55 -11.87 2.87
C VAL A 62 -4.72 -10.66 3.79
N ILE A 63 -5.82 -9.91 3.68
CA ILE A 63 -6.14 -8.77 4.55
C ILE A 63 -6.71 -9.23 5.90
N GLY A 64 -7.37 -10.40 5.94
CA GLY A 64 -8.26 -10.82 7.02
C GLY A 64 -9.63 -10.17 6.87
N THR A 65 -10.70 -10.96 6.92
CA THR A 65 -12.09 -10.45 6.89
C THR A 65 -12.36 -9.44 7.99
N ASP A 66 -11.69 -9.63 9.12
CA ASP A 66 -11.89 -8.92 10.38
C ASP A 66 -11.23 -7.53 10.36
N ASN A 67 -10.34 -7.28 9.38
CA ASN A 67 -9.72 -5.98 9.12
C ASN A 67 -10.51 -5.10 8.15
N ILE A 68 -11.62 -5.61 7.61
CA ILE A 68 -12.54 -4.88 6.74
C ILE A 68 -13.45 -4.01 7.62
N LYS A 69 -13.26 -2.68 7.59
CA LYS A 69 -14.12 -1.73 8.31
C LYS A 69 -15.47 -1.55 7.62
N SER A 70 -15.47 -1.47 6.29
CA SER A 70 -16.71 -1.48 5.52
C SER A 70 -16.49 -1.92 4.07
N VAL A 71 -17.47 -2.64 3.53
CA VAL A 71 -17.61 -2.85 2.10
C VAL A 71 -18.84 -2.08 1.65
N ILE A 72 -18.63 -0.99 0.93
CA ILE A 72 -19.72 -0.27 0.26
C ILE A 72 -19.75 -0.79 -1.17
N LYS A 73 -20.85 -1.44 -1.55
CA LYS A 73 -21.12 -1.86 -2.93
C LYS A 73 -22.53 -1.43 -3.32
N ASN A 74 -22.60 -0.42 -4.18
CA ASN A 74 -23.81 -0.09 -4.94
C ASN A 74 -23.46 -0.16 -6.45
N PRO A 75 -24.42 0.01 -7.38
CA PRO A 75 -24.19 -0.24 -8.82
C PRO A 75 -23.07 0.61 -9.46
N SER A 76 -22.78 1.78 -8.88
CA SER A 76 -21.82 2.75 -9.41
C SER A 76 -20.52 2.83 -8.60
N TYR A 77 -20.60 2.62 -7.28
CA TYR A 77 -19.51 2.79 -6.34
C TYR A 77 -19.19 1.48 -5.60
N MET A 78 -17.93 1.08 -5.68
CA MET A 78 -17.36 0.03 -4.84
C MET A 78 -16.19 0.60 -4.06
N CYS A 79 -16.22 0.37 -2.75
CA CYS A 79 -15.14 0.71 -1.82
C CYS A 79 -14.93 -0.46 -0.87
N ILE A 80 -13.71 -1.01 -0.86
CA ILE A 80 -13.25 -1.86 0.24
C ILE A 80 -12.42 -0.98 1.16
N ALA A 81 -13.03 -0.57 2.27
CA ALA A 81 -12.38 0.18 3.33
C ALA A 81 -11.84 -0.81 4.37
N THR A 82 -10.52 -0.93 4.44
CA THR A 82 -9.85 -1.63 5.55
C THR A 82 -9.56 -0.65 6.68
N SER A 83 -8.84 -1.08 7.71
CA SER A 83 -8.34 -0.13 8.71
C SER A 83 -7.35 0.91 8.15
N ASN A 84 -6.54 0.57 7.13
CA ASN A 84 -5.32 1.31 6.75
C ASN A 84 -5.28 1.76 5.27
N MET A 85 -6.14 1.20 4.41
CA MET A 85 -6.24 1.52 2.98
C MET A 85 -7.70 1.52 2.52
N LYS A 86 -8.01 2.38 1.55
CA LYS A 86 -9.30 2.43 0.87
C LYS A 86 -9.07 2.05 -0.58
N ILE A 87 -9.51 0.86 -0.97
CA ILE A 87 -9.48 0.49 -2.38
C ILE A 87 -10.65 1.19 -3.05
N LEU A 88 -10.33 2.21 -3.84
CA LEU A 88 -11.27 3.09 -4.52
C LEU A 88 -11.16 2.90 -6.02
N ASP A 89 -12.30 2.93 -6.70
CA ASP A 89 -12.30 3.02 -8.16
C ASP A 89 -12.18 4.49 -8.60
N ILE A 90 -11.04 4.85 -9.18
CA ILE A 90 -10.74 6.22 -9.62
C ILE A 90 -11.73 6.72 -10.69
N ARG A 91 -12.43 5.80 -11.38
CA ARG A 91 -13.50 6.15 -12.34
C ARG A 91 -14.64 6.97 -11.74
N ASN A 92 -14.80 6.97 -10.41
CA ASN A 92 -15.81 7.79 -9.72
C ASN A 92 -15.37 9.25 -9.50
N TYR A 93 -14.11 9.57 -9.81
CA TYR A 93 -13.47 10.87 -9.54
C TYR A 93 -12.88 11.50 -10.81
N VAL A 94 -13.08 10.89 -11.98
CA VAL A 94 -12.66 11.42 -13.30
C VAL A 94 -13.86 11.49 -14.25
N PRO A 95 -13.84 12.36 -15.28
CA PRO A 95 -14.93 12.45 -16.25
C PRO A 95 -15.28 11.12 -16.92
N VAL A 96 -16.55 10.96 -17.29
CA VAL A 96 -17.05 9.78 -18.01
C VAL A 96 -16.31 9.65 -19.35
N GLY A 97 -15.88 8.44 -19.68
CA GLY A 97 -15.16 8.14 -20.93
C GLY A 97 -13.63 8.27 -20.86
N ILE A 98 -13.06 8.71 -19.73
CA ILE A 98 -11.60 8.63 -19.51
C ILE A 98 -11.13 7.17 -19.50
N SER A 99 -10.01 6.90 -20.18
CA SER A 99 -9.34 5.60 -20.19
C SER A 99 -8.18 5.57 -19.19
N TYR A 100 -7.73 4.37 -18.81
CA TYR A 100 -6.57 4.19 -17.92
C TYR A 100 -5.30 4.87 -18.48
N ASP A 101 -5.10 4.74 -19.80
CA ASP A 101 -3.99 5.32 -20.53
C ASP A 101 -4.01 6.87 -20.51
N LYS A 102 -5.18 7.48 -20.76
CA LYS A 102 -5.36 8.93 -20.61
C LYS A 102 -5.12 9.38 -19.17
N TYR A 103 -5.65 8.64 -18.20
CA TYR A 103 -5.44 8.92 -16.77
C TYR A 103 -3.95 8.92 -16.42
N LEU A 104 -3.20 7.85 -16.73
CA LEU A 104 -1.74 7.79 -16.46
C LEU A 104 -0.97 8.93 -17.15
N THR A 105 -1.28 9.19 -18.42
CA THR A 105 -0.64 10.22 -19.24
C THR A 105 -0.78 11.62 -18.63
N THR A 106 -1.89 11.92 -17.96
CA THR A 106 -2.11 13.20 -17.27
C THR A 106 -1.19 13.40 -16.06
N TYR A 107 -0.91 12.36 -15.26
CA TYR A 107 -0.12 12.49 -14.02
C TYR A 107 1.37 12.23 -14.20
N LEU A 108 1.75 11.32 -15.09
CA LEU A 108 3.15 10.88 -15.26
C LEU A 108 3.84 11.55 -16.45
N GLY A 109 3.08 12.32 -17.24
CA GLY A 109 3.50 12.80 -18.55
C GLY A 109 3.48 11.68 -19.59
N GLY A 110 2.94 11.96 -20.78
CA GLY A 110 2.98 11.01 -21.88
C GLY A 110 4.42 10.68 -22.31
N CYS A 111 4.59 9.51 -22.95
CA CYS A 111 5.85 9.15 -23.59
C CYS A 111 6.34 10.27 -24.53
N LYS A 112 7.50 10.86 -24.20
CA LYS A 112 8.15 11.95 -24.95
C LYS A 112 9.11 11.45 -26.04
N CYS A 113 9.29 10.14 -26.19
CA CYS A 113 10.18 9.59 -27.21
C CYS A 113 9.55 9.73 -28.61
N GLY A 114 10.37 10.08 -29.60
CA GLY A 114 9.94 10.21 -30.99
C GLY A 114 9.43 8.88 -31.58
N ASP A 115 10.11 7.77 -31.24
CA ASP A 115 9.63 6.42 -31.53
C ASP A 115 8.84 5.88 -30.34
N LYS A 116 7.51 5.88 -30.46
CA LYS A 116 6.59 5.31 -29.46
C LYS A 116 6.45 3.79 -29.57
N ILE A 117 6.67 3.21 -30.76
CA ILE A 117 6.60 1.77 -31.00
C ILE A 117 7.69 1.08 -30.18
N ARG A 118 8.93 1.60 -30.26
CA ARG A 118 10.12 1.02 -29.62
C ARG A 118 10.43 1.59 -28.22
N CYS A 119 9.54 2.42 -27.65
CA CYS A 119 9.80 2.96 -26.31
C CYS A 119 9.62 1.91 -25.20
N VAL A 120 10.67 1.76 -24.39
CA VAL A 120 10.73 0.94 -23.16
C VAL A 120 10.62 1.77 -21.88
N CYS A 121 10.30 3.06 -22.01
CA CYS A 121 10.17 4.09 -20.96
C CYS A 121 9.10 3.84 -19.85
N GLY A 122 8.49 2.65 -19.78
CA GLY A 122 7.74 2.20 -18.60
C GLY A 122 6.28 2.64 -18.45
N LEU A 123 5.68 3.38 -19.39
CA LEU A 123 4.32 3.96 -19.25
C LEU A 123 3.27 3.46 -20.27
N GLY A 124 3.60 2.52 -21.15
CA GLY A 124 2.65 1.99 -22.14
C GLY A 124 1.86 0.79 -21.62
N LYS A 125 0.52 0.80 -21.78
CA LYS A 125 -0.31 -0.39 -21.52
C LYS A 125 0.12 -1.55 -22.43
N ALA A 126 0.30 -2.75 -21.86
CA ALA A 126 0.54 -3.94 -22.67
C ALA A 126 -0.71 -4.30 -23.51
N ILE A 127 -0.47 -4.65 -24.77
CA ILE A 127 -1.49 -5.06 -25.72
C ILE A 127 -1.59 -6.58 -25.66
N LEU A 128 -2.79 -7.09 -25.37
CA LEU A 128 -3.06 -8.51 -25.13
C LEU A 128 -4.24 -8.99 -25.98
N PRO A 129 -4.22 -10.23 -26.50
CA PRO A 129 -5.26 -10.76 -27.37
C PRO A 129 -6.39 -11.38 -26.52
N TYR A 130 -7.18 -10.53 -25.85
CA TYR A 130 -8.13 -10.95 -24.81
C TYR A 130 -9.15 -12.01 -25.29
N GLU A 131 -9.69 -11.85 -26.50
CA GLU A 131 -10.73 -12.74 -27.04
C GLU A 131 -10.14 -14.03 -27.66
N TYR A 132 -8.83 -14.11 -27.83
CA TYR A 132 -8.11 -15.30 -28.32
C TYR A 132 -7.75 -16.28 -27.20
N ILE A 133 -7.55 -15.79 -25.97
CA ILE A 133 -7.18 -16.62 -24.81
C ILE A 133 -8.43 -17.28 -24.22
N THR A 134 -8.90 -18.33 -24.89
CA THR A 134 -10.11 -19.09 -24.50
C THR A 134 -9.84 -20.24 -23.54
N ALA A 135 -8.59 -20.69 -23.40
CA ALA A 135 -8.19 -21.80 -22.52
C ALA A 135 -6.72 -21.68 -22.05
N PHE A 136 -6.38 -22.32 -20.93
CA PHE A 136 -5.05 -22.24 -20.32
C PHE A 136 -3.90 -22.74 -21.21
N ASN A 137 -4.16 -23.69 -22.11
CA ASN A 137 -3.16 -24.21 -23.05
C ASN A 137 -2.73 -23.15 -24.08
N VAL A 138 -3.58 -22.17 -24.41
CA VAL A 138 -3.23 -21.05 -25.31
C VAL A 138 -2.04 -20.26 -24.76
N LEU A 139 -1.93 -20.11 -23.44
CA LEU A 139 -0.81 -19.40 -22.80
C LEU A 139 0.56 -20.03 -23.06
N ASN A 140 0.60 -21.33 -23.41
CA ASN A 140 1.82 -22.07 -23.71
C ASN A 140 2.26 -21.95 -25.19
N GLN A 141 1.46 -21.33 -26.06
CA GLN A 141 1.84 -21.10 -27.45
C GLN A 141 3.07 -20.19 -27.52
N THR A 142 4.03 -20.58 -28.37
CA THR A 142 5.37 -19.98 -28.43
C THR A 142 5.55 -18.93 -29.54
N THR A 143 4.46 -18.59 -30.24
CA THR A 143 4.42 -17.62 -31.32
C THR A 143 3.55 -16.42 -30.95
N ILE A 144 3.80 -15.28 -31.58
CA ILE A 144 2.93 -14.11 -31.49
C ILE A 144 1.61 -14.45 -32.22
N PRO A 145 0.44 -14.27 -31.60
CA PRO A 145 -0.84 -14.45 -32.28
C PRO A 145 -0.99 -13.52 -33.50
N PRO A 146 -1.76 -13.92 -34.53
CA PRO A 146 -1.98 -13.08 -35.71
C PRO A 146 -2.65 -11.75 -35.33
N LYS A 147 -2.47 -10.69 -36.13
CA LYS A 147 -3.00 -9.34 -35.86
C LYS A 147 -4.48 -9.35 -35.46
N SER A 148 -5.31 -10.09 -36.20
CA SER A 148 -6.75 -10.24 -35.94
C SER A 148 -7.12 -10.91 -34.61
N ALA A 149 -6.20 -11.59 -33.93
CA ALA A 149 -6.42 -12.14 -32.58
C ALA A 149 -6.45 -11.05 -31.48
N PHE A 150 -6.01 -9.84 -31.80
CA PHE A 150 -6.04 -8.68 -30.89
C PHE A 150 -7.28 -7.78 -31.09
N ASP A 151 -8.11 -8.06 -32.09
CA ASP A 151 -9.35 -7.35 -32.33
C ASP A 151 -10.36 -7.64 -31.20
N SER A 152 -11.21 -6.66 -30.87
CA SER A 152 -12.25 -6.82 -29.87
C SER A 152 -13.64 -6.71 -30.48
N LYS A 153 -14.32 -7.86 -30.58
CA LYS A 153 -15.74 -7.94 -30.96
C LYS A 153 -16.62 -7.22 -29.95
N LEU A 154 -16.26 -7.26 -28.66
CA LEU A 154 -16.98 -6.55 -27.60
C LEU A 154 -17.03 -5.03 -27.82
N ARG A 155 -16.04 -4.45 -28.51
CA ARG A 155 -15.95 -3.01 -28.80
C ARG A 155 -16.17 -2.64 -30.27
N GLY A 156 -16.19 -3.63 -31.17
CA GLY A 156 -16.20 -3.40 -32.62
C GLY A 156 -14.91 -2.73 -33.12
N THR A 157 -13.76 -3.00 -32.50
CA THR A 157 -12.48 -2.33 -32.81
C THR A 157 -11.38 -3.32 -33.17
N SER A 158 -10.66 -3.08 -34.26
CA SER A 158 -9.43 -3.80 -34.61
C SER A 158 -8.16 -3.10 -34.10
N ILE A 159 -7.08 -3.86 -33.93
CA ILE A 159 -5.76 -3.33 -33.56
C ILE A 159 -5.13 -2.51 -34.71
N THR A 160 -4.43 -1.42 -34.38
CA THR A 160 -3.68 -0.63 -35.38
C THR A 160 -2.40 -1.37 -35.83
N ASP A 161 -1.79 -0.96 -36.95
CA ASP A 161 -0.50 -1.50 -37.35
C ASP A 161 0.63 -1.12 -36.37
N ASP A 162 0.66 0.13 -35.92
CA ASP A 162 1.63 0.62 -34.93
C ASP A 162 1.57 -0.16 -33.59
N ASP A 163 0.36 -0.45 -33.11
CA ASP A 163 0.15 -1.26 -31.90
C ASP A 163 0.63 -2.71 -32.11
N TYR A 164 0.42 -3.29 -33.30
CA TYR A 164 0.87 -4.65 -33.60
C TYR A 164 2.40 -4.73 -33.78
N GLU A 165 3.03 -3.73 -34.41
CA GLU A 165 4.50 -3.60 -34.43
C GLU A 165 5.07 -3.41 -33.02
N ARG A 166 4.36 -2.69 -32.14
CA ARG A 166 4.74 -2.56 -30.73
C ARG A 166 4.68 -3.90 -30.00
N VAL A 167 3.70 -4.77 -30.27
CA VAL A 167 3.66 -6.15 -29.74
C VAL A 167 4.89 -6.94 -30.20
N LYS A 168 5.23 -6.90 -31.49
CA LYS A 168 6.44 -7.58 -32.03
C LYS A 168 7.72 -7.08 -31.39
N PHE A 169 7.87 -5.76 -31.26
CA PHE A 169 9.02 -5.15 -30.58
C PHE A 169 9.14 -5.61 -29.13
N VAL A 170 8.06 -5.53 -28.35
CA VAL A 170 8.04 -5.97 -26.93
C VAL A 170 8.39 -7.45 -26.80
N TRP A 171 7.83 -8.30 -27.66
CA TRP A 171 8.12 -9.74 -27.66
C TRP A 171 9.60 -10.04 -27.91
N GLY A 172 10.19 -9.41 -28.94
CA GLY A 172 11.60 -9.57 -29.29
C GLY A 172 12.54 -8.97 -28.24
N TYR A 173 12.28 -7.74 -27.79
CA TYR A 173 13.13 -7.00 -26.85
C TYR A 173 13.27 -7.71 -25.50
N TYR A 174 12.18 -8.26 -24.96
CA TYR A 174 12.20 -9.01 -23.70
C TYR A 174 12.51 -10.51 -23.87
N GLY A 175 12.75 -11.00 -25.09
CA GLY A 175 13.06 -12.40 -25.37
C GLY A 175 11.93 -13.36 -24.96
N MET A 176 10.68 -12.95 -25.17
CA MET A 176 9.50 -13.71 -24.78
C MET A 176 9.43 -15.05 -25.53
N LYS A 177 9.04 -16.11 -24.82
CA LYS A 177 8.98 -17.48 -25.36
C LYS A 177 7.56 -18.03 -25.45
N SER A 178 6.59 -17.33 -24.88
CA SER A 178 5.19 -17.76 -24.79
C SER A 178 4.24 -16.59 -24.59
N ILE A 179 2.96 -16.78 -24.93
CA ILE A 179 1.89 -15.79 -24.65
C ILE A 179 1.81 -15.47 -23.15
N LYS A 180 2.17 -16.43 -22.29
CA LYS A 180 2.31 -16.21 -20.83
C LYS A 180 3.35 -15.15 -20.46
N ASP A 181 4.46 -15.04 -21.19
CA ASP A 181 5.49 -14.05 -20.89
C ASP A 181 4.98 -12.62 -21.15
N LEU A 182 4.24 -12.43 -22.25
CA LEU A 182 3.54 -11.19 -22.61
C LEU A 182 2.56 -10.74 -21.51
N LEU A 183 1.85 -11.69 -20.87
CA LEU A 183 0.98 -11.44 -19.73
C LEU A 183 1.74 -10.98 -18.46
N THR A 184 2.98 -11.42 -18.26
CA THR A 184 3.75 -11.18 -17.02
C THR A 184 4.61 -9.91 -17.01
N CYS A 185 4.70 -9.19 -18.12
CA CYS A 185 5.60 -8.03 -18.33
C CYS A 185 5.32 -6.79 -17.43
N PHE A 186 4.31 -6.83 -16.56
CA PHE A 186 3.78 -5.66 -15.83
C PHE A 186 4.53 -5.24 -14.55
N ASN A 187 5.46 -6.02 -14.02
CA ASN A 187 6.12 -5.71 -12.74
C ASN A 187 7.51 -5.05 -12.95
N ASN A 188 7.58 -3.72 -12.78
CA ASN A 188 8.78 -2.87 -12.90
C ASN A 188 9.83 -3.11 -11.79
N LEU A 189 10.27 -4.35 -11.59
CA LEU A 189 11.32 -4.69 -10.62
C LEU A 189 12.68 -4.29 -11.19
N GLN A 190 13.47 -3.50 -10.45
CA GLN A 190 14.89 -3.37 -10.80
C GLN A 190 15.59 -4.68 -10.46
N TYR A 191 16.25 -5.23 -11.47
CA TYR A 191 17.11 -6.38 -11.32
C TYR A 191 18.51 -5.91 -10.89
N PRO A 192 19.21 -6.67 -10.03
CA PRO A 192 20.58 -6.34 -9.65
C PRO A 192 21.48 -6.34 -10.89
N ASP A 193 22.51 -5.50 -10.83
CA ASP A 193 23.53 -5.40 -11.87
C ASP A 193 24.18 -6.77 -12.13
N LYS A 194 24.55 -7.00 -13.39
CA LYS A 194 25.18 -8.21 -13.90
C LYS A 194 26.55 -7.94 -14.52
N ALA A 195 27.15 -6.79 -14.20
CA ALA A 195 28.57 -6.52 -14.39
C ALA A 195 29.40 -7.67 -13.78
N PRO A 196 30.34 -8.29 -14.52
CA PRO A 196 31.18 -9.38 -14.00
C PRO A 196 31.97 -8.96 -12.76
N ALA A 197 32.22 -9.89 -11.84
CA ALA A 197 33.22 -9.70 -10.80
C ALA A 197 34.61 -10.13 -11.29
N ASN A 198 35.66 -9.78 -10.52
CA ASN A 198 37.02 -10.25 -10.76
C ASN A 198 37.10 -11.78 -10.73
N ALA A 199 37.92 -12.36 -11.60
CA ALA A 199 38.11 -13.80 -11.69
C ALA A 199 38.87 -14.35 -10.46
N PHE A 200 38.42 -15.50 -9.95
CA PHE A 200 39.09 -16.26 -8.89
C PHE A 200 38.78 -17.76 -9.02
N GLN A 201 39.62 -18.60 -8.41
CA GLN A 201 39.40 -20.05 -8.32
C GLN A 201 38.62 -20.38 -7.03
N PHE A 202 37.73 -21.36 -7.09
CA PHE A 202 36.88 -21.74 -5.97
C PHE A 202 37.73 -22.31 -4.80
N PRO A 203 37.50 -21.89 -3.55
CA PRO A 203 38.31 -22.33 -2.41
C PRO A 203 38.12 -23.82 -2.09
N GLY A 204 39.08 -24.65 -2.51
CA GLY A 204 39.09 -26.10 -2.30
C GLY A 204 38.90 -26.55 -0.84
N GLN A 205 39.31 -25.72 0.11
CA GLN A 205 39.11 -25.95 1.55
C GLN A 205 37.63 -26.19 1.94
N ARG A 206 36.67 -25.63 1.19
CA ARG A 206 35.23 -25.80 1.48
C ARG A 206 34.68 -27.19 1.10
N MET A 207 35.38 -27.95 0.26
CA MET A 207 34.91 -29.23 -0.28
C MET A 207 34.63 -30.27 0.80
N GLY A 208 35.47 -30.34 1.84
CA GLY A 208 35.27 -31.25 2.97
C GLY A 208 33.96 -30.99 3.73
N GLY A 209 33.53 -29.73 3.82
CA GLY A 209 32.26 -29.34 4.43
C GLY A 209 31.06 -29.83 3.63
N TYR A 210 31.07 -29.71 2.30
CA TYR A 210 29.99 -30.19 1.44
C TYR A 210 29.87 -31.72 1.47
N LYS A 211 31.00 -32.43 1.36
CA LYS A 211 31.05 -33.91 1.46
C LYS A 211 30.47 -34.41 2.78
N SER A 212 30.81 -33.76 3.90
CA SER A 212 30.29 -34.09 5.22
C SER A 212 28.78 -33.84 5.37
N GLN A 213 28.25 -32.77 4.76
CA GLN A 213 26.81 -32.47 4.79
C GLN A 213 25.95 -33.47 4.03
N ASP A 214 26.45 -34.02 2.92
CA ASP A 214 25.69 -34.97 2.12
C ASP A 214 25.80 -36.38 2.69
N ALA A 215 26.98 -36.79 3.18
CA ALA A 215 27.16 -38.04 3.92
C ALA A 215 26.24 -38.10 5.16
N LYS A 216 26.15 -37.03 5.95
CA LYS A 216 25.23 -36.95 7.11
C LYS A 216 23.75 -37.03 6.75
N ALA A 217 23.40 -36.73 5.50
CA ALA A 217 22.01 -36.66 5.02
C ALA A 217 21.72 -37.72 3.95
N GLU A 218 22.56 -38.76 3.85
CA GLU A 218 22.42 -39.90 2.94
C GLU A 218 22.22 -39.50 1.46
N ARG A 219 23.01 -38.51 1.00
CA ARG A 219 22.98 -38.00 -0.38
C ARG A 219 24.30 -38.23 -1.11
N GLU A 220 24.18 -38.43 -2.41
CA GLU A 220 25.32 -38.60 -3.33
C GLU A 220 26.21 -37.34 -3.38
N PHE A 221 27.53 -37.54 -3.46
CA PHE A 221 28.51 -36.47 -3.61
C PHE A 221 29.40 -36.73 -4.83
N GLY A 222 29.31 -35.86 -5.84
CA GLY A 222 30.05 -35.94 -7.10
C GLY A 222 30.62 -34.60 -7.59
N LEU A 223 30.55 -33.56 -6.76
CA LEU A 223 31.00 -32.20 -7.10
C LEU A 223 32.53 -32.13 -7.25
N THR A 224 32.99 -31.56 -8.36
CA THR A 224 34.42 -31.32 -8.63
C THR A 224 34.78 -29.83 -8.55
N LEU A 225 36.06 -29.52 -8.28
CA LEU A 225 36.54 -28.12 -8.30
C LEU A 225 36.46 -27.53 -9.71
N ASN A 226 36.92 -28.27 -10.73
CA ASN A 226 36.80 -27.87 -12.13
C ASN A 226 35.35 -27.52 -12.53
N HIS A 227 34.35 -28.23 -12.00
CA HIS A 227 32.94 -27.88 -12.20
C HIS A 227 32.56 -26.56 -11.53
N LEU A 228 33.00 -26.31 -10.29
CA LEU A 228 32.77 -25.05 -9.58
C LEU A 228 33.44 -23.85 -10.27
N ASP A 229 34.66 -24.02 -10.77
CA ASP A 229 35.37 -22.97 -11.53
C ASP A 229 34.70 -22.70 -12.88
N THR A 230 34.22 -23.76 -13.55
CA THR A 230 33.38 -23.65 -14.76
C THR A 230 32.06 -22.93 -14.46
N LEU A 231 31.43 -23.19 -13.32
CA LEU A 231 30.20 -22.50 -12.89
C LEU A 231 30.48 -21.04 -12.52
N LEU A 232 31.59 -20.73 -11.85
CA LEU A 232 32.01 -19.35 -11.56
C LEU A 232 32.16 -18.53 -12.86
N GLN A 233 32.87 -19.08 -13.86
CA GLN A 233 33.00 -18.46 -15.18
C GLN A 233 31.64 -18.26 -15.87
N LYS A 234 30.81 -19.31 -15.95
CA LYS A 234 29.45 -19.23 -16.54
C LYS A 234 28.53 -18.24 -15.84
N GLN A 235 28.70 -18.07 -14.52
CA GLN A 235 27.95 -17.10 -13.71
C GLN A 235 28.59 -15.70 -13.66
N LYS A 236 29.66 -15.42 -14.42
CA LYS A 236 30.40 -14.14 -14.39
C LYS A 236 30.92 -13.77 -13.00
N TYR A 237 31.24 -14.76 -12.18
CA TYR A 237 31.64 -14.62 -10.78
C TYR A 237 30.58 -13.91 -9.90
N LEU A 238 29.29 -14.05 -10.26
CA LEU A 238 28.16 -13.51 -9.50
C LEU A 238 27.41 -14.58 -8.71
N CYS A 239 26.86 -14.18 -7.57
CA CYS A 239 25.96 -15.00 -6.78
C CYS A 239 24.72 -15.37 -7.60
N GLY A 240 24.48 -16.66 -7.84
CA GLY A 240 23.33 -17.12 -8.61
C GLY A 240 21.96 -16.84 -7.97
N LEU A 241 21.89 -16.27 -6.76
CA LEU A 241 20.65 -15.96 -6.05
C LEU A 241 20.36 -14.45 -5.93
N CYS A 242 21.35 -13.63 -5.58
CA CYS A 242 21.20 -12.18 -5.43
C CYS A 242 22.07 -11.34 -6.39
N TYR A 243 22.88 -11.97 -7.24
CA TYR A 243 23.79 -11.35 -8.20
C TYR A 243 24.87 -10.42 -7.60
N CYS A 244 25.08 -10.43 -6.28
CA CYS A 244 26.26 -9.77 -5.73
C CYS A 244 27.55 -10.39 -6.30
N GLN A 245 28.57 -9.56 -6.48
CA GLN A 245 29.91 -10.01 -6.86
C GLN A 245 30.46 -10.99 -5.81
N LEU A 246 31.10 -12.06 -6.29
CA LEU A 246 31.72 -13.08 -5.44
C LEU A 246 33.24 -12.87 -5.34
N THR A 247 33.78 -13.42 -4.27
CA THR A 247 35.21 -13.57 -4.00
C THR A 247 35.42 -14.99 -3.44
N ALA A 248 36.68 -15.44 -3.31
CA ALA A 248 36.98 -16.72 -2.68
C ALA A 248 36.39 -16.83 -1.26
N ASP A 249 36.36 -15.73 -0.50
CA ASP A 249 35.85 -15.71 0.87
C ASP A 249 34.33 -15.73 0.95
N THR A 250 33.63 -15.28 -0.09
CA THR A 250 32.16 -15.14 -0.09
C THR A 250 31.42 -16.20 -0.90
N ALA A 251 32.09 -16.93 -1.80
CA ALA A 251 31.50 -17.97 -2.65
C ALA A 251 31.18 -19.27 -1.89
N SER A 252 30.13 -19.96 -2.33
CA SER A 252 29.71 -21.27 -1.83
C SER A 252 28.96 -22.09 -2.89
N ALA A 253 29.02 -23.42 -2.78
CA ALA A 253 28.22 -24.33 -3.58
C ALA A 253 26.82 -24.50 -2.97
N ASP A 254 25.77 -24.30 -3.76
CA ASP A 254 24.38 -24.28 -3.32
C ASP A 254 23.55 -25.27 -4.15
N ARG A 255 22.84 -26.19 -3.48
CA ARG A 255 22.08 -27.28 -4.11
C ARG A 255 20.80 -26.75 -4.75
N ILE A 256 20.66 -26.87 -6.06
CA ILE A 256 19.47 -26.48 -6.84
C ILE A 256 18.23 -27.20 -6.30
N ASN A 257 18.33 -28.52 -6.13
CA ASN A 257 17.36 -29.35 -5.43
C ASN A 257 17.98 -29.83 -4.10
N ASN A 258 17.42 -29.39 -2.97
CA ASN A 258 17.89 -29.75 -1.64
C ASN A 258 17.73 -31.25 -1.29
N LYS A 259 16.86 -31.98 -2.01
CA LYS A 259 16.70 -33.44 -1.84
C LYS A 259 17.86 -34.24 -2.46
N LEU A 260 18.57 -33.66 -3.42
CA LEU A 260 19.76 -34.26 -4.05
C LEU A 260 21.02 -33.66 -3.39
N GLY A 261 22.13 -34.40 -3.44
CA GLY A 261 23.41 -33.94 -2.89
C GLY A 261 24.18 -33.00 -3.83
N HIS A 262 25.43 -32.72 -3.48
CA HIS A 262 26.33 -31.95 -4.32
C HIS A 262 26.90 -32.84 -5.44
N ILE A 263 26.14 -32.94 -6.53
CA ILE A 263 26.52 -33.58 -7.79
C ILE A 263 26.57 -32.54 -8.91
N ASP A 264 27.43 -32.75 -9.90
CA ASP A 264 27.52 -31.91 -11.09
C ASP A 264 26.14 -31.82 -11.78
N GLY A 265 25.71 -30.59 -12.09
CA GLY A 265 24.36 -30.31 -12.60
C GLY A 265 23.26 -30.06 -11.54
N ASN A 266 23.48 -30.41 -10.26
CA ASN A 266 22.61 -29.97 -9.15
C ASN A 266 23.17 -28.73 -8.41
N ILE A 267 24.25 -28.11 -8.89
CA ILE A 267 24.90 -26.98 -8.20
C ILE A 267 24.68 -25.63 -8.89
N LEU A 268 24.41 -24.64 -8.05
CA LEU A 268 24.50 -23.21 -8.35
C LEU A 268 25.58 -22.61 -7.44
N VAL A 269 26.45 -21.73 -7.95
CA VAL A 269 27.35 -20.99 -7.04
C VAL A 269 26.57 -19.80 -6.45
N SER A 270 26.52 -19.69 -5.12
CA SER A 270 25.85 -18.59 -4.44
C SER A 270 26.72 -18.03 -3.31
N CYS A 271 26.46 -16.80 -2.86
CA CYS A 271 27.19 -16.26 -1.72
C CYS A 271 26.74 -16.94 -0.41
N ILE A 272 27.65 -17.11 0.55
CA ILE A 272 27.39 -17.82 1.82
C ILE A 272 26.13 -17.30 2.53
N LYS A 273 25.92 -15.97 2.52
CA LYS A 273 24.72 -15.31 3.10
C LYS A 273 23.42 -15.78 2.43
N CYS A 274 23.44 -16.03 1.11
CA CYS A 274 22.28 -16.54 0.38
C CYS A 274 22.08 -18.04 0.60
N ASN A 275 23.14 -18.85 0.52
CA ASN A 275 23.08 -20.30 0.74
C ASN A 275 22.49 -20.63 2.14
N THR A 276 23.09 -20.05 3.19
CA THR A 276 22.64 -20.21 4.58
C THR A 276 21.24 -19.63 4.79
N GLY A 277 20.94 -18.50 4.16
CA GLY A 277 19.62 -17.84 4.27
C GLY A 277 18.50 -18.56 3.51
N ARG A 278 18.81 -19.37 2.49
CA ARG A 278 17.84 -20.08 1.66
C ARG A 278 17.22 -21.26 2.38
N LYS A 279 17.99 -21.96 3.23
CA LYS A 279 17.55 -23.18 3.93
C LYS A 279 16.98 -24.20 2.92
N ASP A 280 15.78 -24.69 3.18
CA ASP A 280 15.00 -25.63 2.37
C ASP A 280 14.28 -24.96 1.17
N MET A 281 14.14 -23.62 1.16
CA MET A 281 13.32 -22.87 0.20
C MET A 281 13.73 -23.09 -1.26
N LEU A 282 12.73 -23.27 -2.13
CA LEU A 282 12.93 -23.37 -3.57
C LEU A 282 13.70 -22.16 -4.14
N LEU A 283 14.70 -22.45 -4.96
CA LEU A 283 15.61 -21.49 -5.59
C LEU A 283 14.89 -20.33 -6.28
N LYS A 284 13.78 -20.60 -6.99
CA LYS A 284 12.94 -19.57 -7.62
C LYS A 284 12.26 -18.63 -6.60
N GLY A 285 11.76 -19.17 -5.49
CA GLY A 285 11.15 -18.39 -4.41
C GLY A 285 12.19 -17.51 -3.70
N PHE A 286 13.38 -18.05 -3.44
CA PHE A 286 14.44 -17.29 -2.78
C PHE A 286 15.02 -16.18 -3.68
N ARG A 287 15.20 -16.43 -4.99
CA ARG A 287 15.53 -15.37 -5.96
C ARG A 287 14.51 -14.24 -5.94
N TYR A 288 13.21 -14.57 -5.90
CA TYR A 288 12.15 -13.56 -5.81
C TYR A 288 12.22 -12.79 -4.48
N LYS A 289 12.47 -13.45 -3.34
CA LYS A 289 12.72 -12.78 -2.06
C LYS A 289 13.88 -11.78 -2.15
N LYS A 290 15.02 -12.19 -2.73
CA LYS A 290 16.19 -11.30 -2.92
C LYS A 290 15.93 -10.14 -3.87
N LEU A 291 15.09 -10.32 -4.88
CA LEU A 291 14.65 -9.25 -5.76
C LEU A 291 13.79 -8.21 -5.02
N LEU A 292 12.94 -8.64 -4.08
CA LEU A 292 12.19 -7.73 -3.20
C LEU A 292 13.11 -7.01 -2.19
N GLU A 293 14.03 -7.73 -1.55
CA GLU A 293 15.01 -7.13 -0.61
C GLU A 293 15.87 -6.05 -1.29
N LEU A 294 16.27 -6.25 -2.56
CA LEU A 294 17.03 -5.27 -3.34
C LEU A 294 16.26 -3.95 -3.58
N ASN A 295 14.94 -4.03 -3.78
CA ASN A 295 14.11 -2.87 -4.08
C ASN A 295 13.53 -2.25 -2.78
N SER A 296 14.00 -2.65 -1.59
CA SER A 296 13.36 -2.39 -0.29
C SER A 296 13.28 -0.91 0.11
N ASP A 297 14.12 -0.06 -0.48
CA ASP A 297 14.11 1.40 -0.45
C ASP A 297 12.91 2.02 -1.19
N ARG A 298 12.47 1.35 -2.27
CA ARG A 298 11.35 1.73 -3.14
C ARG A 298 10.09 0.91 -2.87
N LEU A 299 10.23 -0.17 -2.11
CA LEU A 299 9.11 -0.77 -1.41
C LEU A 299 8.68 0.19 -0.30
N GLU A 300 7.44 0.07 0.09
CA GLU A 300 6.87 0.84 1.17
C GLU A 300 6.46 -0.14 2.31
N TYR A 301 6.74 0.22 3.57
CA TYR A 301 6.65 -0.61 4.78
C TYR A 301 5.44 -0.21 5.64
N SER A 302 4.82 -1.20 6.27
CA SER A 302 3.77 -1.01 7.28
C SER A 302 4.33 -0.98 8.70
N ILE A 303 3.61 -0.30 9.60
CA ILE A 303 3.62 -0.60 11.05
C ILE A 303 3.25 -2.08 11.20
N ASP A 304 4.11 -2.86 11.85
CA ASP A 304 4.00 -4.32 11.84
C ASP A 304 3.64 -4.92 13.22
N LYS A 305 3.81 -6.24 13.37
CA LYS A 305 3.45 -6.99 14.59
C LYS A 305 4.23 -6.53 15.82
N GLU A 306 5.43 -5.98 15.65
CA GLU A 306 6.30 -5.51 16.73
C GLU A 306 5.78 -4.22 17.38
N GLU A 307 4.97 -3.43 16.66
CA GLU A 307 4.52 -2.08 17.07
C GLU A 307 3.02 -2.04 17.47
N LYS A 308 2.39 -3.22 17.67
CA LYS A 308 0.93 -3.40 17.83
C LYS A 308 0.29 -2.52 18.92
N ASP A 309 1.00 -2.26 20.02
CA ASP A 309 0.45 -1.60 21.21
C ASP A 309 0.33 -0.08 20.98
N ILE A 310 1.27 0.49 20.22
CA ILE A 310 1.22 1.88 19.75
C ILE A 310 0.06 2.06 18.75
N TYR A 311 -0.13 1.11 17.83
CA TYR A 311 -1.27 1.10 16.91
C TYR A 311 -2.62 1.11 17.64
N ALA A 312 -2.76 0.32 18.71
CA ALA A 312 -3.98 0.28 19.52
C ALA A 312 -4.28 1.63 20.20
N LYS A 313 -3.28 2.22 20.88
CA LYS A 313 -3.40 3.55 21.54
C LYS A 313 -3.76 4.65 20.54
N MET A 314 -3.11 4.67 19.37
CA MET A 314 -3.43 5.62 18.30
C MET A 314 -4.86 5.45 17.78
N LYS A 315 -5.28 4.23 17.48
CA LYS A 315 -6.59 3.92 16.86
C LYS A 315 -7.76 4.31 17.77
N ALA A 316 -7.61 4.16 19.08
CA ALA A 316 -8.62 4.56 20.07
C ALA A 316 -8.85 6.08 20.13
N ASN A 317 -7.86 6.89 19.73
CA ASN A 317 -7.86 8.35 19.87
C ASN A 317 -8.01 9.10 18.53
N ILE A 318 -8.42 8.42 17.44
CA ILE A 318 -8.76 9.08 16.17
C ILE A 318 -10.20 9.62 16.23
N ALA A 319 -10.34 10.94 16.05
CA ALA A 319 -11.62 11.63 15.89
C ALA A 319 -11.82 12.12 14.45
N GLY A 320 -13.09 12.24 14.02
CA GLY A 320 -13.45 12.81 12.71
C GLY A 320 -13.49 14.34 12.73
N GLY A 321 -13.90 14.94 11.60
CA GLY A 321 -14.14 16.38 11.54
C GLY A 321 -15.34 16.80 12.42
N PRO A 322 -15.22 17.88 13.23
CA PRO A 322 -16.31 18.32 14.09
C PRO A 322 -17.48 18.88 13.27
N SER A 323 -18.69 18.42 13.57
CA SER A 323 -19.94 18.96 13.05
C SER A 323 -20.77 19.45 14.24
N ILE A 324 -20.85 20.77 14.42
CA ILE A 324 -21.40 21.41 15.63
C ILE A 324 -22.52 22.38 15.21
N ILE A 325 -23.67 22.27 15.86
CA ILE A 325 -24.82 23.15 15.63
C ILE A 325 -24.98 24.08 16.84
N PHE A 326 -24.40 25.28 16.76
CA PHE A 326 -24.50 26.30 17.82
C PHE A 326 -25.89 26.95 17.90
N ASN A 327 -26.61 27.02 16.77
CA ASN A 327 -27.98 27.53 16.72
C ASN A 327 -28.74 26.84 15.59
N ARG A 328 -29.97 26.40 15.85
CA ARG A 328 -30.85 25.72 14.88
C ARG A 328 -31.57 26.69 13.93
N TYR A 329 -31.66 27.98 14.28
CA TYR A 329 -32.40 28.97 13.48
C TYR A 329 -31.74 30.36 13.52
N ALA A 330 -31.46 30.91 12.34
CA ALA A 330 -30.96 32.27 12.18
C ALA A 330 -31.65 32.97 11.02
N LYS A 331 -32.26 34.14 11.30
CA LYS A 331 -32.93 34.99 10.32
C LYS A 331 -32.45 36.43 10.42
N ARG A 332 -32.16 37.03 9.26
CA ARG A 332 -31.73 38.42 9.12
C ARG A 332 -32.80 39.36 9.69
N ASN A 333 -32.35 40.37 10.44
CA ASN A 333 -33.16 41.36 11.15
C ASN A 333 -34.04 40.84 12.30
N GLU A 334 -34.02 39.54 12.63
CA GLU A 334 -34.87 38.96 13.69
C GLU A 334 -34.06 38.23 14.77
N THR A 335 -33.16 37.33 14.40
CA THR A 335 -32.37 36.57 15.38
C THR A 335 -31.34 37.46 16.06
N LYS A 336 -31.33 37.46 17.41
CA LYS A 336 -30.28 38.07 18.22
C LYS A 336 -29.05 37.17 18.27
N ILE A 337 -27.87 37.76 18.11
CA ILE A 337 -26.55 37.12 18.23
C ILE A 337 -25.86 37.56 19.53
N ARG A 338 -24.65 37.05 19.80
CA ARG A 338 -23.86 37.36 21.00
C ARG A 338 -23.78 38.86 21.29
N GLY A 339 -24.04 39.25 22.53
CA GLY A 339 -24.16 40.66 22.93
C GLY A 339 -25.48 41.32 22.56
N GLY A 340 -26.54 40.55 22.26
CA GLY A 340 -27.90 41.06 22.03
C GLY A 340 -28.13 41.77 20.69
N LYS A 341 -27.09 41.90 19.86
CA LYS A 341 -27.14 42.54 18.53
C LYS A 341 -28.02 41.73 17.58
N VAL A 342 -28.66 42.39 16.62
CA VAL A 342 -29.52 41.72 15.63
C VAL A 342 -28.68 41.24 14.43
N CYS A 343 -28.89 40.00 13.97
CA CYS A 343 -28.26 39.44 12.78
C CYS A 343 -28.52 40.30 11.54
N LYS A 344 -27.48 40.72 10.80
CA LYS A 344 -27.62 41.55 9.57
C LYS A 344 -27.25 40.83 8.28
N LYS A 345 -26.45 39.76 8.33
CA LYS A 345 -26.03 38.93 7.21
C LYS A 345 -25.63 37.55 7.73
N ILE A 346 -25.85 36.51 6.92
CA ILE A 346 -25.36 35.15 7.14
C ILE A 346 -24.36 34.88 6.01
N ILE A 347 -23.20 34.32 6.33
CA ILE A 347 -22.12 34.01 5.38
C ILE A 347 -21.62 32.60 5.69
N GLY A 348 -21.58 31.73 4.68
CA GLY A 348 -20.87 30.46 4.76
C GLY A 348 -19.42 30.65 4.31
N TYR A 349 -18.49 30.06 5.05
CA TYR A 349 -17.10 29.93 4.67
C TYR A 349 -16.78 28.44 4.56
N ASP A 350 -16.16 28.03 3.46
CA ASP A 350 -15.57 26.70 3.31
C ASP A 350 -14.07 26.88 3.01
N ALA A 351 -13.27 25.91 3.43
CA ALA A 351 -11.82 26.00 3.33
C ALA A 351 -11.32 25.10 2.21
N ASN A 352 -10.75 25.75 1.18
CA ASN A 352 -10.23 25.11 -0.03
C ASN A 352 -9.26 23.99 0.31
N ALA A 353 -9.69 22.75 0.03
CA ALA A 353 -8.91 21.55 0.32
C ALA A 353 -8.35 21.53 1.76
N LEU A 354 -9.23 21.75 2.76
CA LEU A 354 -9.02 21.50 4.20
C LEU A 354 -8.81 19.99 4.53
N TYR A 355 -8.30 19.24 3.56
CA TYR A 355 -7.91 17.84 3.59
C TYR A 355 -6.62 17.61 2.76
N LEU A 356 -5.97 18.69 2.27
CA LEU A 356 -4.65 18.75 1.65
C LEU A 356 -3.79 19.88 2.27
N TRP A 357 -4.40 20.89 2.91
CA TRP A 357 -3.68 21.98 3.58
C TRP A 357 -3.13 21.65 4.98
N ALA A 358 -3.29 20.44 5.50
CA ALA A 358 -2.35 19.80 6.43
C ALA A 358 -1.87 18.47 5.87
N LEU A 359 -1.72 18.37 4.54
CA LEU A 359 -0.81 17.40 3.92
C LEU A 359 0.54 18.10 3.91
N GLY A 360 0.69 19.31 3.37
CA GLY A 360 2.00 20.03 3.24
C GLY A 360 2.76 20.65 4.47
N ASN A 361 2.65 20.16 5.72
CA ASN A 361 3.43 20.57 6.93
C ASN A 361 3.13 19.61 8.11
N GLU A 362 3.77 19.68 9.26
CA GLU A 362 4.56 18.55 9.75
C GLU A 362 3.95 17.46 10.70
N MET A 363 4.52 16.25 10.76
CA MET A 363 3.95 14.98 11.31
C MET A 363 4.98 13.94 11.78
N PRO A 364 4.58 12.96 12.63
CA PRO A 364 5.42 11.82 13.03
C PRO A 364 5.37 10.67 12.02
N CYS A 365 6.48 9.97 11.86
CA CYS A 365 6.70 9.00 10.77
C CYS A 365 7.70 7.90 11.10
N GLY A 366 7.97 7.02 10.13
CA GLY A 366 8.97 5.96 10.26
C GLY A 366 8.53 4.85 11.23
N ARG A 367 9.49 4.23 11.91
CA ARG A 367 9.22 3.23 12.95
C ARG A 367 9.02 3.94 14.28
N LEU A 368 7.95 3.59 14.99
CA LEU A 368 7.51 4.29 16.19
C LEU A 368 8.25 3.78 17.43
N THR A 369 8.49 4.67 18.38
CA THR A 369 9.15 4.36 19.67
C THR A 369 8.33 4.93 20.83
N THR A 370 8.61 4.47 22.04
CA THR A 370 7.92 4.89 23.27
C THR A 370 8.96 5.40 24.27
N VAL A 371 8.61 6.45 25.00
CA VAL A 371 9.44 7.07 26.04
C VAL A 371 8.58 7.16 27.30
N GLU A 372 9.14 6.80 28.44
CA GLU A 372 8.46 6.94 29.74
C GLU A 372 8.24 8.42 30.08
N ALA A 373 7.14 8.71 30.79
CA ALA A 373 6.83 10.06 31.24
C ALA A 373 7.84 10.55 32.28
N TYR A 374 8.20 11.83 32.23
CA TYR A 374 9.18 12.44 33.12
C TYR A 374 8.77 13.88 33.51
N GLU A 375 9.36 14.37 34.61
CA GLU A 375 9.08 15.70 35.14
C GLU A 375 9.56 16.80 34.18
N GLY A 376 8.66 17.72 33.80
CA GLY A 376 8.93 18.77 32.81
C GLY A 376 8.49 18.45 31.37
N ILE A 377 8.04 17.22 31.06
CA ILE A 377 7.59 16.84 29.71
C ILE A 377 6.51 17.77 29.12
N ILE A 378 5.63 18.32 29.97
CA ILE A 378 4.60 19.28 29.56
C ILE A 378 5.22 20.61 29.10
N ASP A 379 6.27 21.09 29.77
CA ASP A 379 6.91 22.36 29.44
C ASP A 379 7.85 22.23 28.23
N ASP A 380 8.47 21.07 28.06
CA ASP A 380 9.21 20.73 26.84
C ASP A 380 8.30 20.60 25.60
N ILE A 381 7.06 20.11 25.77
CA ILE A 381 6.03 20.13 24.73
C ILE A 381 5.56 21.56 24.43
N LYS A 382 5.31 22.40 25.45
CA LYS A 382 4.95 23.82 25.26
C LYS A 382 6.06 24.64 24.59
N ALA A 383 7.32 24.21 24.72
CA ALA A 383 8.49 24.84 24.12
C ALA A 383 8.92 24.17 22.79
N ASP A 384 8.08 23.34 22.18
CA ASP A 384 8.30 22.60 20.92
C ASP A 384 9.61 21.77 20.86
N LYS A 385 10.24 21.46 22.01
CA LYS A 385 11.45 20.62 22.07
C LYS A 385 11.15 19.15 21.74
N ILE A 386 9.89 18.73 21.91
CA ILE A 386 9.47 17.33 21.77
C ILE A 386 8.27 17.25 20.85
N PHE A 387 8.39 16.36 19.87
CA PHE A 387 7.41 16.20 18.83
C PHE A 387 6.78 14.81 18.83
N GLY A 388 5.59 14.68 19.42
CA GLY A 388 4.93 13.38 19.52
C GLY A 388 3.48 13.43 19.95
N PHE A 389 3.08 12.40 20.70
CA PHE A 389 1.77 12.22 21.35
C PHE A 389 1.97 12.07 22.85
N LEU A 390 1.03 12.59 23.64
CA LEU A 390 1.04 12.49 25.11
C LEU A 390 -0.24 11.80 25.58
N GLU A 391 -0.09 10.87 26.53
CA GLU A 391 -1.20 10.22 27.24
C GLU A 391 -1.35 10.92 28.60
N CYS A 392 -2.53 11.49 28.87
CA CYS A 392 -2.77 12.33 30.05
C CYS A 392 -4.26 12.41 30.41
N ASP A 393 -4.55 12.69 31.68
CA ASP A 393 -5.89 13.03 32.17
C ASP A 393 -6.17 14.53 32.04
N ILE A 394 -7.42 14.90 31.76
CA ILE A 394 -7.84 16.29 31.54
C ILE A 394 -9.16 16.57 32.26
N HIS A 395 -9.24 17.74 32.91
CA HIS A 395 -10.42 18.22 33.64
C HIS A 395 -10.72 19.68 33.24
N THR A 396 -12.01 20.04 33.17
CA THR A 396 -12.47 21.42 32.91
C THR A 396 -12.79 22.13 34.24
N PRO A 397 -12.05 23.18 34.64
CA PRO A 397 -12.33 23.94 35.85
C PRO A 397 -13.76 24.49 35.90
N GLU A 398 -14.36 24.50 37.10
CA GLU A 398 -15.77 24.84 37.31
C GLU A 398 -16.15 26.21 36.74
N ASN A 399 -15.29 27.22 36.96
CA ASN A 399 -15.46 28.58 36.46
C ASN A 399 -15.39 28.73 34.93
N LEU A 400 -14.92 27.70 34.21
CA LEU A 400 -14.81 27.68 32.75
C LEU A 400 -15.87 26.80 32.07
N LYS A 401 -16.68 26.04 32.82
CA LYS A 401 -17.72 25.18 32.25
C LYS A 401 -18.75 25.94 31.41
N GLN A 402 -19.16 27.14 31.82
CA GLN A 402 -20.09 27.96 31.03
C GLN A 402 -19.48 28.41 29.69
N TYR A 403 -18.18 28.72 29.67
CA TYR A 403 -17.47 29.13 28.45
C TYR A 403 -17.33 27.95 27.47
N PHE A 404 -16.84 26.80 27.96
CA PHE A 404 -16.69 25.59 27.14
C PHE A 404 -18.01 24.85 26.89
N GLY A 405 -19.12 25.26 27.51
CA GLY A 405 -20.47 24.78 27.20
C GLY A 405 -20.98 25.23 25.82
N GLU A 406 -20.46 26.34 25.28
CA GLU A 406 -20.73 26.75 23.88
C GLU A 406 -19.92 25.88 22.89
N MET A 407 -18.65 25.57 23.23
CA MET A 407 -17.78 24.69 22.45
C MET A 407 -16.80 23.95 23.36
N THR A 408 -16.97 22.63 23.53
CA THR A 408 -16.02 21.81 24.27
C THR A 408 -14.71 21.64 23.49
N PRO A 409 -13.53 21.84 24.12
CA PRO A 409 -12.23 21.80 23.44
C PRO A 409 -11.74 20.36 23.16
N ILE A 410 -12.43 19.35 23.67
CA ILE A 410 -12.08 17.93 23.55
C ILE A 410 -13.20 17.20 22.80
N PHE A 411 -12.85 16.48 21.74
CA PHE A 411 -13.75 15.62 20.99
C PHE A 411 -13.39 14.16 21.25
N LYS A 412 -14.29 13.42 21.92
CA LYS A 412 -14.09 12.01 22.28
C LYS A 412 -15.33 11.20 21.91
N ASN A 413 -15.12 10.01 21.35
CA ASN A 413 -16.19 9.04 21.18
C ASN A 413 -16.48 8.41 22.55
N VAL A 414 -17.68 8.66 23.09
CA VAL A 414 -18.14 8.13 24.39
C VAL A 414 -19.60 7.72 24.27
N LEU A 415 -20.00 6.66 24.98
CA LEU A 415 -21.41 6.32 25.14
C LEU A 415 -22.05 7.33 26.09
N ILE A 416 -23.12 7.97 25.63
CA ILE A 416 -23.89 8.95 26.40
C ILE A 416 -25.16 8.25 26.89
N ASP A 417 -25.44 8.35 28.19
CA ASP A 417 -26.70 7.87 28.75
C ASP A 417 -27.85 8.81 28.37
N CYS A 418 -28.57 8.44 27.31
CA CYS A 418 -29.73 9.17 26.81
C CYS A 418 -30.98 9.07 27.71
N THR A 419 -30.90 8.39 28.85
CA THR A 419 -31.98 8.29 29.85
C THR A 419 -31.75 9.19 31.07
N ASN A 420 -30.62 9.90 31.14
CA ASN A 420 -30.29 10.76 32.27
C ASN A 420 -30.38 12.25 31.89
N GLU A 421 -31.36 12.96 32.45
CA GLU A 421 -31.60 14.39 32.20
C GLU A 421 -30.35 15.25 32.49
N SER A 422 -29.55 14.90 33.51
CA SER A 422 -28.32 15.64 33.86
C SER A 422 -27.20 15.49 32.83
N VAL A 423 -27.29 14.49 31.93
CA VAL A 423 -26.28 14.18 30.92
C VAL A 423 -26.66 14.76 29.55
N ILE A 424 -27.93 14.64 29.14
CA ILE A 424 -28.40 15.12 27.81
C ILE A 424 -29.16 16.45 27.85
N GLY A 425 -29.53 16.93 29.03
CA GLY A 425 -30.33 18.14 29.22
C GLY A 425 -31.82 17.93 28.94
N LYS A 426 -32.65 18.66 29.70
CA LYS A 426 -34.12 18.58 29.71
C LYS A 426 -34.79 18.46 28.33
N HIS A 427 -34.49 19.38 27.40
CA HIS A 427 -35.10 19.39 26.07
C HIS A 427 -34.90 18.07 25.30
N MET A 428 -33.71 17.47 25.39
CA MET A 428 -33.43 16.21 24.68
C MET A 428 -34.06 15.01 25.39
N PHE A 429 -34.13 15.06 26.72
CA PHE A 429 -34.85 14.07 27.53
C PHE A 429 -36.35 14.06 27.20
N ASP A 430 -37.01 15.22 27.27
CA ASP A 430 -38.43 15.38 26.95
C ASP A 430 -38.77 14.91 25.52
N HIS A 431 -37.89 15.20 24.54
CA HIS A 431 -38.05 14.75 23.15
C HIS A 431 -37.97 13.22 22.99
N ASN A 432 -37.07 12.56 23.74
CA ASN A 432 -36.93 11.11 23.70
C ASN A 432 -38.16 10.42 24.30
N GLU A 433 -38.71 10.94 25.41
CA GLU A 433 -39.94 10.39 26.02
C GLU A 433 -41.16 10.54 25.11
N ALA A 434 -41.34 11.71 24.49
CA ALA A 434 -42.42 11.93 23.52
C ALA A 434 -42.34 10.98 22.31
N ARG A 435 -41.13 10.66 21.83
CA ARG A 435 -40.94 9.67 20.75
C ARG A 435 -41.35 8.26 21.17
N LYS A 436 -40.96 7.80 22.36
CA LYS A 436 -41.33 6.47 22.88
C LYS A 436 -42.85 6.30 22.93
N GLN A 437 -43.57 7.32 23.36
CA GLN A 437 -45.04 7.31 23.42
C GLN A 437 -45.69 7.21 22.01
N ALA A 438 -45.14 7.94 21.03
CA ALA A 438 -45.61 7.86 19.64
C ALA A 438 -45.35 6.49 19.01
N GLU A 439 -44.17 5.91 19.22
CA GLU A 439 -43.80 4.58 18.72
C GLU A 439 -44.64 3.46 19.35
N GLN A 440 -44.96 3.56 20.66
CA GLN A 440 -45.88 2.65 21.33
C GLN A 440 -47.32 2.74 20.80
N SER A 441 -47.76 3.95 20.42
CA SER A 441 -49.12 4.18 19.88
C SER A 441 -49.31 3.57 18.49
N GLN A 442 -48.27 3.53 17.64
CA GLN A 442 -48.32 2.90 16.31
C GLN A 442 -48.26 1.37 16.33
N LEU A 443 -47.85 0.75 17.43
CA LEU A 443 -47.82 -0.70 17.60
C LEU A 443 -49.14 -1.26 18.18
N ALA A 444 -50.05 -0.39 18.61
CA ALA A 444 -51.35 -0.72 19.18
C ALA A 444 -52.53 -0.53 18.20
N SER A 445 -52.23 -0.13 16.95
CA SER A 445 -53.18 0.14 15.86
C SER A 445 -52.93 -0.78 14.66
#